data_AF-A0A6N8GJK1-F1
#
_entry.id   AF-A0A6N8GJK1-F1
#
_cell.length_a   1.000
_cell.length_b   1.000
_cell.length_c   1.000
_cell.angle_alpha   90.00
_cell.angle_beta   90.00
_cell.angle_gamma   90.00
#
_symmetry.space_group_name_H-M   'P 1'
#
loop_
_entity.id
_entity.type
_entity.pdbx_description
1 polymer ?
#
loop_
_entity_poly.entity_id
_entity_poly.type
_entity_poly.pdbx_seq_one_letter_code
_entity_poly.pdbx_strand_id
1 'polypeptide(L)'
;MTPAPYSPSDPGSTAFTSRRDVRLGKWLLAVPAHLAMVGTVLAFVVTLAPPDLVAGSMPAASAVGGAPSAPASTATATATATATATATADDAPSSAALDALASLEVAARRGSMSGYDRQARFGDWTDADGDCVDTRNEILARDLDDVASDDGCRVTSGRLTDPYTGASIPFTRGVATSSDVQIDHVVAAGNAWASGAEALSPAERVEFYNDPLNLLAVDGSLNGAKSDASADEWLPPERSFHCEYVATQIAVKAKYELRVTASEKAVMAEVLSACPDQELPTDHRNEDPR
;
A
#
# COMPACT_ATOMS: atom_id res chain seq x y z
N MET A 1 4.59 33.32 -9.11
CA MET A 1 4.20 33.12 -7.71
C MET A 1 5.47 32.80 -6.94
N THR A 2 5.82 33.65 -5.98
CA THR A 2 7.01 33.49 -5.13
C THR A 2 6.68 32.48 -4.02
N PRO A 3 7.51 31.47 -3.73
CA PRO A 3 7.25 30.57 -2.61
C PRO A 3 7.35 31.34 -1.29
N ALA A 4 6.43 31.05 -0.37
CA ALA A 4 6.44 31.63 0.98
C ALA A 4 7.70 31.15 1.74
N PRO A 5 8.31 32.00 2.58
CA PRO A 5 9.46 31.60 3.39
C PRO A 5 9.04 30.61 4.49
N TYR A 6 9.80 29.51 4.58
CA TYR A 6 9.75 28.51 5.65
C TYR A 6 9.92 29.19 7.02
N SER A 7 8.99 28.93 7.94
CA SER A 7 9.11 29.34 9.35
C SER A 7 9.85 28.24 10.10
N PRO A 8 10.98 28.53 10.78
CA PRO A 8 11.67 27.52 11.56
C PRO A 8 10.82 27.15 12.78
N SER A 9 10.49 25.86 12.91
CA SER A 9 9.84 25.27 14.06
C SER A 9 10.66 25.46 15.35
N ASP A 10 9.94 25.61 16.46
CA ASP A 10 10.47 25.84 17.82
C ASP A 10 11.37 24.65 18.27
N PRO A 11 12.65 24.87 18.62
CA PRO A 11 13.60 23.81 18.99
C PRO A 11 13.28 23.09 20.33
N GLY A 12 12.13 23.36 20.94
CA GLY A 12 11.74 22.84 22.25
C GLY A 12 10.73 21.68 22.25
N SER A 13 10.14 21.31 21.10
CA SER A 13 9.15 20.24 21.03
C SER A 13 9.81 18.96 20.50
N THR A 14 10.10 18.00 21.38
CA THR A 14 10.48 16.65 20.93
C THR A 14 9.26 16.02 20.25
N ALA A 15 9.45 15.48 19.04
CA ALA A 15 8.38 15.08 18.11
C ALA A 15 7.41 14.01 18.67
N PHE A 16 7.82 13.26 19.69
CA PHE A 16 7.05 12.17 20.28
C PHE A 16 6.45 12.55 21.64
N THR A 17 5.62 13.59 21.72
CA THR A 17 4.85 13.85 22.94
C THR A 17 3.64 12.93 23.02
N SER A 18 3.84 11.73 23.56
CA SER A 18 2.78 10.83 24.03
C SER A 18 1.83 11.61 24.95
N ARG A 19 0.60 11.89 24.49
CA ARG A 19 -0.48 12.35 25.37
C ARG A 19 -0.88 11.19 26.27
N ARG A 20 -0.22 11.08 27.41
CA ARG A 20 -0.70 10.24 28.52
C ARG A 20 -1.91 10.92 29.15
N ASP A 21 -3.11 10.61 28.67
CA ASP A 21 -4.33 10.81 29.45
C ASP A 21 -4.35 9.80 30.60
N VAL A 22 -3.60 10.09 31.66
CA VAL A 22 -3.67 9.34 32.92
C VAL A 22 -4.96 9.72 33.63
N ARG A 23 -6.06 9.03 33.33
CA ARG A 23 -7.16 8.93 34.28
C ARG A 23 -6.68 8.10 35.47
N LEU A 24 -6.30 8.77 36.56
CA LEU A 24 -6.06 8.17 37.88
C LEU A 24 -7.34 7.51 38.40
N GLY A 25 -7.54 6.24 38.04
CA GLY A 25 -8.48 5.34 38.70
C GLY A 25 -7.77 4.57 39.82
N LYS A 26 -8.01 4.99 41.07
CA LYS A 26 -7.63 4.23 42.27
C LYS A 26 -8.22 2.81 42.19
N TRP A 27 -7.38 1.79 42.19
CA TRP A 27 -7.78 0.44 42.58
C TRP A 27 -6.85 -0.11 43.64
N LEU A 28 -7.49 -0.54 44.72
CA LEU A 28 -6.93 -1.07 45.95
C LEU A 28 -6.28 -2.45 45.72
N LEU A 29 -5.27 -2.70 46.55
CA LEU A 29 -4.53 -3.93 46.77
C LEU A 29 -5.40 -5.20 46.84
N ALA A 30 -4.94 -6.27 46.17
CA ALA A 30 -5.09 -7.64 46.68
C ALA A 30 -4.05 -8.57 46.01
N VAL A 31 -3.11 -9.05 46.83
CA VAL A 31 -2.28 -10.25 46.54
C VAL A 31 -3.09 -11.48 46.93
N PRO A 32 -2.98 -12.59 46.18
CA PRO A 32 -2.63 -13.84 46.86
C PRO A 32 -1.57 -14.66 46.15
N ALA A 33 -0.84 -15.41 46.97
CA ALA A 33 0.26 -16.29 46.66
C ALA A 33 -0.16 -17.70 46.22
N HIS A 34 0.83 -18.42 45.65
CA HIS A 34 0.92 -19.88 45.39
C HIS A 34 0.07 -20.39 44.21
N LEU A 35 0.60 -21.19 43.27
CA LEU A 35 1.31 -22.45 43.44
C LEU A 35 2.22 -22.77 42.22
N ALA A 36 3.30 -23.48 42.51
CA ALA A 36 4.15 -24.15 41.52
C ALA A 36 3.46 -25.37 40.90
N MET A 37 3.68 -25.62 39.60
CA MET A 37 3.52 -26.94 38.99
C MET A 37 4.52 -27.06 37.83
N VAL A 38 5.55 -27.86 38.08
CA VAL A 38 6.55 -28.30 37.10
C VAL A 38 5.90 -29.40 36.26
N GLY A 39 5.60 -29.10 35.00
CA GLY A 39 5.08 -30.05 34.02
C GLY A 39 6.21 -30.62 33.17
N THR A 40 6.47 -31.91 33.34
CA THR A 40 7.48 -32.72 32.64
C THR A 40 7.12 -32.84 31.15
N VAL A 41 8.01 -32.41 30.24
CA VAL A 41 7.86 -32.69 28.79
C VAL A 41 8.70 -33.92 28.46
N LEU A 42 8.00 -35.00 28.12
CA LEU A 42 8.57 -36.24 27.61
C LEU A 42 9.13 -35.99 26.19
N ALA A 43 10.43 -36.21 26.00
CA ALA A 43 11.04 -36.26 24.69
C ALA A 43 10.70 -37.60 24.01
N PHE A 44 9.92 -37.58 22.93
CA PHE A 44 9.81 -38.70 22.01
C PHE A 44 10.78 -38.48 20.86
N VAL A 45 11.89 -39.22 20.90
CA VAL A 45 12.82 -39.38 19.78
C VAL A 45 12.24 -40.48 18.89
N VAL A 46 11.87 -40.13 17.66
CA VAL A 46 11.65 -41.10 16.59
C VAL A 46 12.60 -40.74 15.46
N THR A 47 13.63 -41.56 15.30
CA THR A 47 14.48 -41.59 14.11
C THR A 47 14.32 -42.96 13.46
N LEU A 48 13.90 -42.99 12.18
CA LEU A 48 14.70 -43.47 11.05
C LEU A 48 13.84 -43.88 9.83
N ALA A 49 14.31 -43.37 8.70
CA ALA A 49 14.38 -43.98 7.35
C ALA A 49 13.24 -43.70 6.33
N PRO A 50 13.60 -43.37 5.07
CA PRO A 50 12.69 -43.06 3.97
C PRO A 50 12.35 -44.30 3.13
N PRO A 51 11.40 -44.17 2.19
CA PRO A 51 11.68 -44.73 0.87
C PRO A 51 11.31 -43.81 -0.31
N ASP A 52 12.26 -43.78 -1.23
CA ASP A 52 12.13 -43.93 -2.68
C ASP A 52 11.29 -42.95 -3.52
N LEU A 53 12.08 -42.30 -4.38
CA LEU A 53 11.74 -41.81 -5.71
C LEU A 53 10.88 -42.81 -6.48
N VAL A 54 9.71 -42.38 -6.94
CA VAL A 54 9.07 -42.95 -8.13
C VAL A 54 8.68 -41.81 -9.06
N ALA A 55 9.48 -41.66 -10.11
CA ALA A 55 9.08 -40.96 -11.32
C ALA A 55 7.93 -41.74 -11.96
N GLY A 56 6.79 -41.08 -12.14
CA GLY A 56 5.62 -41.61 -12.82
C GLY A 56 5.08 -40.58 -13.82
N SER A 57 5.76 -40.44 -14.95
CA SER A 57 5.18 -39.88 -16.18
C SER A 57 4.03 -40.76 -16.65
N MET A 58 2.89 -40.18 -17.06
CA MET A 58 1.91 -40.69 -18.05
C MET A 58 0.74 -39.66 -18.18
N PRO A 59 -0.07 -39.64 -19.26
CA PRO A 59 0.26 -39.02 -20.54
C PRO A 59 -0.82 -38.01 -21.01
N ALA A 60 -0.51 -37.32 -22.11
CA ALA A 60 -1.47 -36.54 -22.88
C ALA A 60 -2.61 -37.41 -23.44
N ALA A 61 -3.84 -36.89 -23.38
CA ALA A 61 -4.98 -37.41 -24.12
C ALA A 61 -5.45 -36.35 -25.14
N SER A 62 -5.09 -36.56 -26.39
CA SER A 62 -5.81 -36.06 -27.56
C SER A 62 -6.77 -37.13 -28.04
N ALA A 63 -8.04 -36.79 -28.24
CA ALA A 63 -8.84 -37.21 -29.40
C ALA A 63 -10.22 -36.54 -29.33
N VAL A 64 -10.52 -35.59 -30.24
CA VAL A 64 -11.21 -35.77 -31.54
C VAL A 64 -12.73 -35.94 -31.40
N GLY A 65 -13.48 -35.02 -32.04
CA GLY A 65 -14.67 -35.37 -32.82
C GLY A 65 -15.92 -34.56 -32.54
N GLY A 66 -16.41 -33.87 -33.59
CA GLY A 66 -17.85 -33.66 -33.77
C GLY A 66 -18.34 -32.24 -34.01
N ALA A 67 -18.07 -31.68 -35.20
CA ALA A 67 -19.06 -30.85 -35.90
C ALA A 67 -19.93 -31.81 -36.75
N PRO A 68 -21.22 -31.56 -37.06
CA PRO A 68 -21.59 -30.38 -37.86
C PRO A 68 -23.03 -29.80 -37.69
N SER A 69 -23.23 -28.71 -38.42
CA SER A 69 -24.45 -28.26 -39.12
C SER A 69 -25.54 -27.45 -38.38
N ALA A 70 -25.69 -26.23 -38.90
CA ALA A 70 -26.79 -25.29 -38.75
C ALA A 70 -28.13 -25.83 -39.30
N PRO A 71 -29.22 -25.08 -39.05
CA PRO A 71 -29.75 -24.32 -40.18
C PRO A 71 -30.12 -22.87 -39.86
N ALA A 72 -30.15 -22.09 -40.93
CA ALA A 72 -30.63 -20.72 -41.00
C ALA A 72 -32.13 -20.62 -40.68
N SER A 73 -32.53 -19.52 -40.05
CA SER A 73 -33.88 -18.98 -40.16
C SER A 73 -33.82 -17.47 -40.29
N THR A 74 -34.17 -17.05 -41.49
CA THR A 74 -34.54 -15.70 -41.90
C THR A 74 -35.86 -15.31 -41.24
N ALA A 75 -35.87 -14.19 -40.52
CA ALA A 75 -37.09 -13.46 -40.23
C ALA A 75 -36.82 -11.95 -40.39
N THR A 76 -37.38 -11.41 -41.47
CA THR A 76 -37.53 -9.99 -41.73
C THR A 76 -38.56 -9.40 -40.77
N ALA A 77 -38.22 -8.34 -40.05
CA ALA A 77 -39.19 -7.39 -39.51
C ALA A 77 -38.60 -5.98 -39.48
N THR A 78 -39.14 -5.14 -40.35
CA THR A 78 -38.99 -3.69 -40.37
C THR A 78 -39.71 -3.09 -39.16
N ALA A 79 -39.01 -2.28 -38.36
CA ALA A 79 -39.63 -1.21 -37.58
C ALA A 79 -38.61 -0.09 -37.35
N THR A 80 -38.80 0.99 -38.10
CA THR A 80 -38.22 2.31 -37.86
C THR A 80 -38.73 2.82 -36.52
N ALA A 81 -37.83 3.08 -35.58
CA ALA A 81 -38.07 3.98 -34.46
C ALA A 81 -36.83 4.85 -34.28
N THR A 82 -36.84 6.00 -34.95
CA THR A 82 -35.97 7.13 -34.61
C THR A 82 -36.41 7.65 -33.26
N ALA A 83 -35.85 7.09 -32.18
CA ALA A 83 -35.84 7.72 -30.88
C ALA A 83 -34.53 8.47 -30.77
N THR A 84 -34.55 9.76 -31.10
CA THR A 84 -33.55 10.72 -30.63
C THR A 84 -33.72 10.82 -29.11
N ALA A 85 -33.18 9.85 -28.39
CA ALA A 85 -32.87 10.01 -26.98
C ALA A 85 -31.62 10.88 -26.96
N THR A 86 -31.83 12.19 -26.81
CA THR A 86 -30.84 13.04 -26.17
C THR A 86 -30.68 12.51 -24.76
N ALA A 87 -29.81 11.51 -24.59
CA ALA A 87 -29.21 11.24 -23.31
C ALA A 87 -28.44 12.52 -22.99
N THR A 88 -29.04 13.38 -22.17
CA THR A 88 -28.27 14.15 -21.22
C THR A 88 -27.35 13.13 -20.57
N ALA A 89 -26.05 13.20 -20.89
CA ALA A 89 -25.05 12.61 -20.05
C ALA A 89 -25.30 13.24 -18.68
N ASP A 90 -25.99 12.50 -17.81
CA ASP A 90 -25.91 12.76 -16.39
C ASP A 90 -24.41 12.77 -16.12
N ASP A 91 -23.86 13.94 -15.80
CA ASP A 91 -22.54 14.06 -15.20
C ASP A 91 -22.61 13.17 -13.96
N ALA A 92 -22.17 11.92 -14.10
CA ALA A 92 -21.96 11.04 -12.98
C ALA A 92 -21.10 11.84 -12.00
N PRO A 93 -21.41 11.84 -10.69
CA PRO A 93 -20.60 12.54 -9.72
C PRO A 93 -19.15 12.08 -9.88
N SER A 94 -18.29 12.99 -10.34
CA SER A 94 -16.86 12.73 -10.48
C SER A 94 -16.19 13.19 -9.21
N SER A 95 -15.56 12.26 -8.51
CA SER A 95 -14.72 12.58 -7.37
C SER A 95 -13.44 13.28 -7.83
N ALA A 96 -12.79 14.03 -6.94
CA ALA A 96 -11.46 14.59 -7.23
C ALA A 96 -10.45 13.50 -7.65
N ALA A 97 -10.58 12.28 -7.11
CA ALA A 97 -9.75 11.14 -7.51
C ALA A 97 -10.07 10.63 -8.92
N LEU A 98 -11.34 10.59 -9.34
CA LEU A 98 -11.74 10.21 -10.69
C LEU A 98 -11.27 11.23 -11.74
N ASP A 99 -11.38 12.53 -11.43
CA ASP A 99 -10.87 13.60 -12.29
C ASP A 99 -9.35 13.50 -12.45
N ALA A 100 -8.63 13.27 -11.35
CA ALA A 100 -7.19 13.07 -11.38
C ALA A 100 -6.81 11.83 -12.20
N LEU A 101 -7.50 10.69 -12.00
CA LEU A 101 -7.31 9.47 -12.78
C LEU A 101 -7.51 9.73 -14.29
N ALA A 102 -8.54 10.50 -14.64
CA ALA A 102 -8.82 10.85 -16.04
C ALA A 102 -7.63 11.58 -16.69
N SER A 103 -6.94 12.44 -15.95
CA SER A 103 -5.80 13.23 -16.44
C SER A 103 -4.47 12.46 -16.56
N LEU A 104 -4.33 11.30 -15.90
CA LEU A 104 -3.11 10.49 -16.00
C LEU A 104 -2.88 9.98 -17.43
N GLU A 105 -1.64 10.11 -17.91
CA GLU A 105 -1.19 9.58 -19.20
C GLU A 105 -1.25 8.04 -19.18
N VAL A 106 -1.82 7.47 -20.25
CA VAL A 106 -1.94 6.03 -20.42
C VAL A 106 -0.84 5.51 -21.34
N ALA A 107 0.07 4.72 -20.79
CA ALA A 107 1.08 4.00 -21.56
C ALA A 107 0.48 2.73 -22.19
N ALA A 108 0.93 2.39 -23.39
CA ALA A 108 0.49 1.17 -24.10
C ALA A 108 0.84 -0.13 -23.37
N ARG A 109 1.91 -0.11 -22.56
CA ARG A 109 2.37 -1.24 -21.73
C ARG A 109 3.26 -0.73 -20.59
N ARG A 110 3.47 -1.57 -19.59
CA ARG A 110 4.48 -1.35 -18.55
C ARG A 110 5.88 -1.14 -19.16
N GLY A 111 6.63 -0.20 -18.61
CA GLY A 111 8.00 0.13 -19.02
C GLY A 111 9.01 -0.96 -18.68
N SER A 112 10.24 -0.77 -19.14
CA SER A 112 11.35 -1.70 -18.87
C SER A 112 11.88 -1.54 -17.44
N MET A 113 12.30 -2.64 -16.82
CA MET A 113 13.05 -2.61 -15.55
C MET A 113 14.57 -2.47 -15.76
N SER A 114 15.02 -2.26 -17.01
CA SER A 114 16.44 -2.12 -17.32
C SER A 114 17.07 -0.96 -16.55
N GLY A 115 18.18 -1.22 -15.89
CA GLY A 115 18.92 -0.20 -15.13
C GLY A 115 18.30 0.17 -13.78
N TYR A 116 17.19 -0.47 -13.39
CA TYR A 116 16.61 -0.34 -12.06
C TYR A 116 17.51 -1.00 -11.01
N ASP A 117 17.78 -0.25 -9.96
CA ASP A 117 18.38 -0.69 -8.71
C ASP A 117 17.83 0.25 -7.63
N ARG A 118 17.02 -0.27 -6.71
CA ARG A 118 16.25 0.56 -5.78
C ARG A 118 17.15 1.53 -5.03
N GLN A 119 18.18 1.00 -4.39
CA GLN A 119 19.09 1.75 -3.53
C GLN A 119 19.92 2.77 -4.34
N ALA A 120 20.50 2.35 -5.47
CA ALA A 120 21.33 3.24 -6.29
C ALA A 120 20.52 4.28 -7.08
N ARG A 121 19.20 4.09 -7.25
CA ARG A 121 18.33 5.03 -7.99
C ARG A 121 17.52 5.96 -7.10
N PHE A 122 17.11 5.50 -5.91
CA PHE A 122 16.21 6.24 -5.02
C PHE A 122 16.85 6.63 -3.69
N GLY A 123 18.02 6.06 -3.36
CA GLY A 123 18.72 6.35 -2.10
C GLY A 123 18.17 5.55 -0.92
N ASP A 124 18.23 6.16 0.25
CA ASP A 124 17.77 5.63 1.54
C ASP A 124 16.89 6.68 2.23
N TRP A 125 16.41 6.35 3.43
CA TRP A 125 15.67 7.29 4.28
C TRP A 125 16.53 8.52 4.59
N THR A 126 15.92 9.69 4.47
CA THR A 126 16.57 10.98 4.72
C THR A 126 16.03 11.64 5.97
N ASP A 127 16.82 12.49 6.59
CA ASP A 127 16.38 13.49 7.57
C ASP A 127 16.39 14.83 6.84
N ALA A 128 15.20 15.24 6.35
CA ALA A 128 15.08 16.36 5.40
C ALA A 128 15.13 17.73 6.09
N ASP A 129 14.64 17.81 7.33
CA ASP A 129 14.58 19.05 8.13
C ASP A 129 15.72 19.15 9.16
N GLY A 130 16.49 18.08 9.35
CA GLY A 130 17.65 18.03 10.23
C GLY A 130 17.28 17.87 11.70
N ASP A 131 16.09 17.35 12.00
CA ASP A 131 15.58 17.21 13.36
C ASP A 131 16.03 15.91 14.08
N CYS A 132 16.81 15.06 13.38
CA CYS A 132 17.28 13.70 13.73
C CYS A 132 16.33 12.54 13.41
N VAL A 133 15.09 12.80 13.03
CA VAL A 133 14.09 11.78 12.70
C VAL A 133 14.13 11.53 11.19
N ASP A 134 14.70 10.40 10.79
CA ASP A 134 14.61 10.03 9.36
C ASP A 134 13.15 9.75 8.94
N THR A 135 12.86 9.86 7.65
CA THR A 135 11.52 9.64 7.08
C THR A 135 10.88 8.34 7.56
N ARG A 136 11.66 7.27 7.76
CA ARG A 136 11.11 6.02 8.27
C ARG A 136 10.54 6.21 9.68
N ASN A 137 11.26 6.88 10.55
CA ASN A 137 10.80 7.15 11.91
C ASN A 137 9.68 8.18 11.94
N GLU A 138 9.64 9.15 11.03
CA GLU A 138 8.50 10.05 10.86
C GLU A 138 7.22 9.27 10.53
N ILE A 139 7.28 8.35 9.56
CA ILE A 139 6.10 7.55 9.18
C ILE A 139 5.70 6.58 10.30
N LEU A 140 6.66 5.96 11.00
CA LEU A 140 6.34 5.17 12.19
C LEU A 140 5.73 6.02 13.31
N ALA A 141 6.15 7.28 13.47
CA ALA A 141 5.56 8.21 14.44
C ALA A 141 4.10 8.52 14.12
N ARG A 142 3.83 8.74 12.83
CA ARG A 142 2.53 9.14 12.28
C ARG A 142 1.52 7.99 12.34
N ASP A 143 1.95 6.79 11.95
CA ASP A 143 1.02 5.67 11.69
C ASP A 143 0.86 4.69 12.85
N LEU A 144 1.72 4.79 13.87
CA LEU A 144 1.62 3.93 15.06
C LEU A 144 0.94 4.68 16.21
N ASP A 145 0.09 3.94 16.93
CA ASP A 145 -0.39 4.32 18.24
C ASP A 145 0.64 3.94 19.33
N ASP A 146 0.51 4.54 20.53
CA ASP A 146 1.31 4.22 21.71
C ASP A 146 2.83 4.23 21.47
N VAL A 147 3.31 5.18 20.64
CA VAL A 147 4.71 5.27 20.24
C VAL A 147 5.64 5.51 21.43
N ALA A 148 6.71 4.72 21.49
CA ALA A 148 7.83 4.95 22.39
C ALA A 148 9.10 5.27 21.59
N SER A 149 9.94 6.14 22.16
CA SER A 149 11.27 6.51 21.67
C SER A 149 12.15 6.80 22.87
N ASP A 150 13.40 6.32 22.85
CA ASP A 150 14.35 6.49 23.96
C ASP A 150 15.15 7.79 23.83
N ASP A 151 15.47 8.19 22.59
CA ASP A 151 16.32 9.33 22.25
C ASP A 151 15.54 10.48 21.58
N GLY A 152 14.25 10.28 21.30
CA GLY A 152 13.43 11.24 20.57
C GLY A 152 13.64 11.22 19.04
N CYS A 153 14.59 10.43 18.52
CA CYS A 153 14.92 10.32 17.10
C CYS A 153 14.38 9.02 16.50
N ARG A 154 14.29 7.96 17.31
CA ARG A 154 14.03 6.61 16.82
C ARG A 154 12.86 5.94 17.54
N VAL A 155 11.83 5.58 16.77
CA VAL A 155 10.70 4.80 17.29
C VAL A 155 11.19 3.42 17.72
N THR A 156 11.01 3.05 18.99
CA THR A 156 11.44 1.75 19.55
C THR A 156 10.28 0.76 19.66
N SER A 157 9.05 1.24 19.83
CA SER A 157 7.84 0.42 19.82
C SER A 157 6.59 1.26 19.55
N GLY A 158 5.49 0.57 19.24
CA GLY A 158 4.16 1.16 19.04
C GLY A 158 3.18 0.08 18.61
N ARG A 159 2.00 0.48 18.15
CA ARG A 159 0.96 -0.41 17.66
C ARG A 159 0.43 0.10 16.34
N LEU A 160 0.53 -0.71 15.30
CA LEU A 160 -0.05 -0.42 14.00
C LEU A 160 -1.50 -0.90 13.98
N THR A 161 -2.42 -0.05 13.56
CA THR A 161 -3.71 -0.49 13.00
C THR A 161 -3.51 -0.61 11.50
N ASP A 162 -3.22 -1.82 11.02
CA ASP A 162 -2.67 -2.03 9.69
C ASP A 162 -3.73 -1.85 8.61
N PRO A 163 -3.54 -0.92 7.66
CA PRO A 163 -4.55 -0.66 6.62
C PRO A 163 -4.67 -1.81 5.62
N TYR A 164 -3.67 -2.70 5.50
CA TYR A 164 -3.69 -3.76 4.50
C TYR A 164 -4.41 -5.04 4.96
N THR A 165 -4.34 -5.36 6.25
CA THR A 165 -4.98 -6.53 6.87
C THR A 165 -6.22 -6.18 7.70
N GLY A 166 -6.36 -4.91 8.13
CA GLY A 166 -7.33 -4.50 9.15
C GLY A 166 -6.96 -4.95 10.58
N ALA A 167 -5.80 -5.59 10.78
CA ALA A 167 -5.38 -6.12 12.07
C ALA A 167 -4.56 -5.12 12.89
N SER A 168 -4.52 -5.33 14.20
CA SER A 168 -3.59 -4.61 15.07
C SER A 168 -2.28 -5.37 15.23
N ILE A 169 -1.15 -4.76 14.82
CA ILE A 169 0.18 -5.38 14.83
C ILE A 169 1.07 -4.62 15.83
N PRO A 170 1.60 -5.28 16.89
CA PRO A 170 2.56 -4.64 17.76
C PRO A 170 3.90 -4.44 17.02
N PHE A 171 4.42 -3.23 17.05
CA PHE A 171 5.77 -2.94 16.58
C PHE A 171 6.73 -2.95 17.77
N THR A 172 7.82 -3.68 17.65
CA THR A 172 8.98 -3.56 18.53
C THR A 172 10.22 -3.58 17.67
N ARG A 173 11.09 -2.59 17.83
CA ARG A 173 12.33 -2.53 17.10
C ARG A 173 13.25 -3.67 17.55
N GLY A 174 13.68 -4.46 16.58
CA GLY A 174 14.57 -5.59 16.80
C GLY A 174 14.89 -6.33 15.50
N VAL A 175 15.97 -7.10 15.49
CA VAL A 175 16.40 -7.85 14.29
C VAL A 175 15.33 -8.83 13.82
N ALA A 176 14.57 -9.42 14.75
CA ALA A 176 13.53 -10.41 14.45
C ALA A 176 12.14 -9.82 14.18
N THR A 177 11.88 -8.58 14.62
CA THR A 177 10.53 -8.02 14.71
C THR A 177 10.33 -6.75 13.88
N SER A 178 11.42 -6.06 13.50
CA SER A 178 11.29 -4.83 12.70
C SER A 178 10.75 -5.09 11.29
N SER A 179 10.80 -6.33 10.82
CA SER A 179 10.24 -6.74 9.53
C SER A 179 8.74 -6.97 9.56
N ASP A 180 8.13 -7.08 10.75
CA ASP A 180 6.70 -7.32 10.91
C ASP A 180 5.89 -6.07 10.52
N VAL A 181 6.44 -4.88 10.78
CA VAL A 181 5.93 -3.60 10.29
C VAL A 181 6.98 -2.93 9.40
N GLN A 182 6.63 -2.72 8.13
CA GLN A 182 7.48 -2.06 7.15
C GLN A 182 6.85 -0.75 6.71
N ILE A 183 7.67 0.14 6.14
CA ILE A 183 7.15 1.30 5.43
C ILE A 183 7.02 0.90 3.96
N ASP A 184 5.79 0.82 3.47
CA ASP A 184 5.50 0.59 2.06
C ASP A 184 5.56 1.91 1.30
N HIS A 185 6.04 1.82 0.06
CA HIS A 185 5.81 2.83 -0.96
C HIS A 185 4.54 2.43 -1.72
N VAL A 186 3.43 3.12 -1.46
CA VAL A 186 2.10 2.80 -2.01
C VAL A 186 2.17 2.59 -3.53
N VAL A 187 2.86 3.49 -4.23
CA VAL A 187 3.49 3.23 -5.54
C VAL A 187 4.92 2.75 -5.29
N ALA A 188 5.19 1.46 -5.50
CA ALA A 188 6.50 0.88 -5.24
C ALA A 188 7.60 1.51 -6.13
N ALA A 189 8.84 1.59 -5.63
CA ALA A 189 9.96 2.17 -6.40
C ALA A 189 10.18 1.50 -7.77
N GLY A 190 9.96 0.18 -7.89
CA GLY A 190 10.07 -0.52 -9.17
C GLY A 190 8.85 -0.31 -10.07
N ASN A 191 7.66 -0.11 -9.48
CA ASN A 191 6.48 0.35 -10.22
C ASN A 191 6.71 1.75 -10.80
N ALA A 192 7.22 2.66 -9.98
CA ALA A 192 7.56 4.02 -10.37
C ALA A 192 8.58 4.04 -11.51
N TRP A 193 9.65 3.24 -11.40
CA TRP A 193 10.64 3.08 -12.46
C TRP A 193 9.99 2.67 -13.79
N ALA A 194 9.15 1.63 -13.76
CA ALA A 194 8.47 1.12 -14.94
C ALA A 194 7.39 2.07 -15.50
N SER A 195 6.94 3.05 -14.74
CA SER A 195 5.90 4.01 -15.15
C SER A 195 6.43 5.38 -15.56
N GLY A 196 7.68 5.72 -15.25
CA GLY A 196 8.28 6.99 -15.69
C GLY A 196 9.43 7.51 -14.84
N ALA A 197 9.65 6.97 -13.64
CA ALA A 197 10.67 7.48 -12.72
C ALA A 197 12.11 7.34 -13.23
N GLU A 198 12.36 6.54 -14.28
CA GLU A 198 13.66 6.50 -14.95
C GLU A 198 14.07 7.86 -15.56
N ALA A 199 13.10 8.70 -15.92
CA ALA A 199 13.31 10.03 -16.49
C ALA A 199 13.45 11.13 -15.43
N LEU A 200 13.06 10.85 -14.18
CA LEU A 200 13.21 11.79 -13.07
C LEU A 200 14.69 12.01 -12.74
N SER A 201 15.03 13.24 -12.35
CA SER A 201 16.35 13.55 -11.84
C SER A 201 16.66 12.70 -10.60
N PRO A 202 17.95 12.52 -10.24
CA PRO A 202 18.31 11.83 -9.00
C PRO A 202 17.65 12.44 -7.76
N ALA A 203 17.51 13.77 -7.70
CA ALA A 203 16.89 14.47 -6.58
C ALA A 203 15.40 14.18 -6.48
N GLU A 204 14.66 14.23 -7.59
CA GLU A 204 13.21 13.91 -7.63
C GLU A 204 12.93 12.45 -7.24
N ARG A 205 13.85 11.52 -7.54
CA ARG A 205 13.71 10.13 -7.08
C ARG A 205 13.93 9.98 -5.58
N VAL A 206 14.87 10.72 -5.01
CA VAL A 206 15.05 10.76 -3.55
C VAL A 206 13.81 11.38 -2.88
N GLU A 207 13.25 12.43 -3.49
CA GLU A 207 12.00 13.04 -3.03
C GLU A 207 10.84 12.04 -3.10
N PHE A 208 10.62 11.37 -4.24
CA PHE A 208 9.62 10.30 -4.38
C PHE A 208 9.75 9.22 -3.31
N TYR A 209 10.98 8.84 -3.00
CA TYR A 209 11.26 7.80 -2.01
C TYR A 209 10.97 8.22 -0.58
N ASN A 210 11.05 9.52 -0.29
CA ASN A 210 10.87 10.08 1.04
C ASN A 210 9.56 10.88 1.19
N ASP A 211 8.68 10.86 0.18
CA ASP A 211 7.42 11.61 0.19
C ASP A 211 6.37 10.93 1.09
N PRO A 212 5.93 11.57 2.19
CA PRO A 212 4.90 11.03 3.08
C PRO A 212 3.58 10.71 2.40
N LEU A 213 3.27 11.35 1.25
CA LEU A 213 2.11 11.04 0.42
C LEU A 213 2.15 9.59 -0.11
N ASN A 214 3.36 9.06 -0.35
CA ASN A 214 3.59 7.73 -0.91
C ASN A 214 3.94 6.69 0.16
N LEU A 215 4.00 7.04 1.45
CA LEU A 215 4.52 6.16 2.50
C LEU A 215 3.44 5.78 3.51
N LEU A 216 3.38 4.50 3.89
CA LEU A 216 2.51 3.97 4.95
C LEU A 216 3.24 2.90 5.77
N ALA A 217 3.08 2.90 7.09
CA ALA A 217 3.43 1.74 7.91
C ALA A 217 2.39 0.62 7.69
N VAL A 218 2.86 -0.58 7.33
CA VAL A 218 1.99 -1.71 6.96
C VAL A 218 2.57 -3.05 7.42
N ASP A 219 1.75 -4.11 7.38
CA ASP A 219 2.18 -5.50 7.51
C ASP A 219 3.31 -5.84 6.52
N GLY A 220 4.43 -6.31 7.05
CA GLY A 220 5.63 -6.55 6.26
C GLY A 220 5.54 -7.74 5.31
N SER A 221 4.73 -8.76 5.62
CA SER A 221 4.55 -9.91 4.73
C SER A 221 3.72 -9.51 3.52
N LEU A 222 2.65 -8.73 3.71
CA LEU A 222 1.84 -8.21 2.61
C LEU A 222 2.61 -7.20 1.76
N ASN A 223 3.42 -6.33 2.37
CA ASN A 223 4.32 -5.46 1.62
C ASN A 223 5.30 -6.28 0.75
N GLY A 224 5.87 -7.35 1.31
CA GLY A 224 6.73 -8.27 0.55
C GLY A 224 5.99 -8.97 -0.58
N ALA A 225 4.73 -9.37 -0.36
CA ALA A 225 3.90 -10.02 -1.37
C ALA A 225 3.49 -9.06 -2.51
N LYS A 226 3.22 -7.78 -2.19
CA LYS A 226 2.94 -6.71 -3.15
C LYS A 226 4.10 -6.48 -4.11
N SER A 227 5.34 -6.49 -3.63
CA SER A 227 6.53 -6.26 -4.46
C SER A 227 6.40 -4.98 -5.32
N ASP A 228 6.69 -5.04 -6.62
CA ASP A 228 6.61 -3.92 -7.57
C ASP A 228 5.27 -3.86 -8.36
N ALA A 229 4.23 -4.52 -7.85
CA ALA A 229 2.92 -4.63 -8.49
C ALA A 229 2.23 -3.26 -8.71
N SER A 230 1.49 -3.13 -9.81
CA SER A 230 0.51 -2.05 -10.01
C SER A 230 -0.85 -2.40 -9.41
N ALA A 231 -1.77 -1.43 -9.37
CA ALA A 231 -3.12 -1.62 -8.82
C ALA A 231 -3.95 -2.74 -9.50
N ASP A 232 -3.65 -3.06 -10.77
CA ASP A 232 -4.26 -4.18 -11.49
C ASP A 232 -3.65 -5.56 -11.19
N GLU A 233 -2.47 -5.59 -10.57
CA GLU A 233 -1.76 -6.81 -10.19
C GLU A 233 -1.94 -7.14 -8.71
N TRP A 234 -2.10 -6.12 -7.86
CA TRP A 234 -2.28 -6.29 -6.43
C TRP A 234 -3.11 -5.16 -5.80
N LEU A 235 -4.06 -5.53 -4.95
CA LEU A 235 -4.77 -4.66 -4.02
C LEU A 235 -4.67 -5.26 -2.61
N PRO A 236 -4.71 -4.44 -1.55
CA PRO A 236 -4.71 -4.95 -0.18
C PRO A 236 -5.86 -5.94 0.08
N PRO A 237 -5.66 -6.98 0.90
CA PRO A 237 -6.75 -7.87 1.29
C PRO A 237 -7.91 -7.16 2.00
N GLU A 238 -7.63 -6.13 2.79
CA GLU A 238 -8.64 -5.28 3.41
C GLU A 238 -9.33 -4.40 2.36
N ARG A 239 -10.58 -4.74 2.05
CA ARG A 239 -11.36 -4.10 1.00
C ARG A 239 -11.79 -2.69 1.37
N SER A 240 -12.01 -2.41 2.67
CA SER A 240 -12.39 -1.06 3.09
C SER A 240 -11.31 -0.03 2.78
N PHE A 241 -10.06 -0.46 2.58
CA PHE A 241 -8.93 0.41 2.28
C PHE A 241 -8.68 0.64 0.77
N HIS A 242 -9.42 -0.04 -0.12
CA HIS A 242 -9.15 0.01 -1.57
C HIS A 242 -9.23 1.42 -2.16
N CYS A 243 -10.23 2.20 -1.75
CA CYS A 243 -10.44 3.56 -2.26
C CYS A 243 -9.29 4.49 -1.89
N GLU A 244 -8.85 4.47 -0.63
CA GLU A 244 -7.72 5.27 -0.17
C GLU A 244 -6.42 4.82 -0.82
N TYR A 245 -6.20 3.51 -0.95
CA TYR A 245 -5.04 2.94 -1.63
C TYR A 245 -4.94 3.40 -3.09
N VAL A 246 -6.03 3.28 -3.85
CA VAL A 246 -6.09 3.72 -5.26
C VAL A 246 -5.97 5.23 -5.39
N ALA A 247 -6.68 6.01 -4.57
CA ALA A 247 -6.58 7.47 -4.60
C ALA A 247 -5.17 7.95 -4.26
N THR A 248 -4.49 7.30 -3.31
CA THR A 248 -3.08 7.58 -3.00
C THR A 248 -2.18 7.29 -4.19
N GLN A 249 -2.33 6.14 -4.85
CA GLN A 249 -1.54 5.84 -6.06
C GLN A 249 -1.76 6.88 -7.17
N ILE A 250 -3.01 7.32 -7.38
CA ILE A 250 -3.33 8.35 -8.36
C ILE A 250 -2.65 9.67 -8.00
N ALA A 251 -2.71 10.09 -6.72
CA ALA A 251 -2.10 11.32 -6.24
C ALA A 251 -0.57 11.31 -6.46
N VAL A 252 0.08 10.22 -6.09
CA VAL A 252 1.52 10.04 -6.29
C VAL A 252 1.87 10.02 -7.78
N LYS A 253 1.13 9.27 -8.60
CA LYS A 253 1.40 9.22 -10.05
C LYS A 253 1.18 10.57 -10.72
N ALA A 254 0.19 11.35 -10.28
CA ALA A 254 -0.02 12.71 -10.76
C ALA A 254 1.13 13.64 -10.35
N LYS A 255 1.55 13.61 -9.07
CA LYS A 255 2.64 14.46 -8.54
C LYS A 255 3.96 14.24 -9.26
N TYR A 256 4.29 12.99 -9.58
CA TYR A 256 5.57 12.60 -10.18
C TYR A 256 5.49 12.32 -11.69
N GLU A 257 4.40 12.72 -12.35
CA GLU A 257 4.17 12.53 -13.78
C GLU A 257 4.37 11.07 -14.25
N LEU A 258 3.97 10.12 -13.42
CA LEU A 258 4.07 8.69 -13.70
C LEU A 258 2.85 8.22 -14.49
N ARG A 259 3.08 7.33 -15.45
CA ARG A 259 2.04 6.79 -16.32
C ARG A 259 1.32 5.60 -15.68
N VAL A 260 0.11 5.34 -16.17
CA VAL A 260 -0.64 4.11 -15.90
C VAL A 260 -0.78 3.28 -17.17
N THR A 261 -0.95 1.96 -17.03
CA THR A 261 -1.39 1.15 -18.18
C THR A 261 -2.91 1.24 -18.33
N ALA A 262 -3.45 0.80 -19.48
CA ALA A 262 -4.89 0.73 -19.68
C ALA A 262 -5.57 -0.23 -18.68
N SER A 263 -4.92 -1.34 -18.30
CA SER A 263 -5.44 -2.28 -17.30
C SER A 263 -5.44 -1.68 -15.90
N GLU A 264 -4.35 -1.03 -15.50
CA GLU A 264 -4.23 -0.33 -14.22
C GLU A 264 -5.30 0.77 -14.09
N LYS A 265 -5.45 1.62 -15.12
CA LYS A 265 -6.46 2.69 -15.13
C LYS A 265 -7.90 2.13 -15.02
N ALA A 266 -8.17 1.00 -15.67
CA ALA A 266 -9.49 0.36 -15.59
C ALA A 266 -9.79 -0.15 -14.17
N VAL A 267 -8.83 -0.81 -13.51
CA VAL A 267 -9.00 -1.29 -12.13
C VAL A 267 -9.13 -0.12 -11.15
N MET A 268 -8.33 0.93 -11.32
CA MET A 268 -8.47 2.14 -10.50
C MET A 268 -9.86 2.78 -10.64
N ALA A 269 -10.39 2.86 -11.86
CA ALA A 269 -11.74 3.39 -12.11
C ALA A 269 -12.84 2.49 -11.52
N GLU A 270 -12.68 1.16 -11.62
CA GLU A 270 -13.61 0.19 -11.02
C GLU A 270 -13.67 0.36 -9.50
N VAL A 271 -12.51 0.44 -8.83
CA VAL A 271 -12.44 0.67 -7.38
C VAL A 271 -13.12 1.98 -7.01
N LEU A 272 -12.78 3.08 -7.69
CA LEU A 272 -13.35 4.40 -7.39
C LEU A 272 -14.86 4.50 -7.68
N SER A 273 -15.40 3.66 -8.57
CA SER A 273 -16.85 3.62 -8.81
C SER A 273 -17.67 3.18 -7.58
N ALA A 274 -17.04 2.48 -6.64
CA ALA A 274 -17.65 2.09 -5.36
C ALA A 274 -17.56 3.19 -4.28
N CYS A 275 -16.82 4.27 -4.54
CA CYS A 275 -16.60 5.39 -3.62
C CYS A 275 -16.53 6.73 -4.36
N PRO A 276 -17.66 7.20 -4.89
CA PRO A 276 -17.75 8.41 -5.75
C PRO A 276 -17.48 9.72 -5.02
N ASP A 277 -17.32 9.70 -3.70
CA ASP A 277 -16.95 10.88 -2.89
C ASP A 277 -15.46 10.85 -2.47
N GLN A 278 -14.68 9.87 -2.95
CA GLN A 278 -13.27 9.72 -2.57
C GLN A 278 -12.44 10.93 -3.00
N GLU A 279 -11.94 11.69 -2.03
CA GLU A 279 -11.01 12.79 -2.28
C GLU A 279 -9.63 12.28 -2.69
N LEU A 280 -8.88 13.13 -3.39
CA LEU A 280 -7.48 12.88 -3.72
C LEU A 280 -6.61 13.34 -2.55
N PRO A 281 -5.83 12.46 -1.91
CA PRO A 281 -4.94 12.88 -0.82
C PRO A 281 -3.90 13.90 -1.29
N THR A 282 -3.62 14.89 -0.44
CA THR A 282 -2.55 15.87 -0.63
C THR A 282 -1.39 15.58 0.32
N ASP A 283 -0.25 16.28 0.15
CA ASP A 283 0.95 16.03 0.98
C ASP A 283 0.75 16.35 2.48
N HIS A 284 -0.34 17.06 2.83
CA HIS A 284 -0.65 17.53 4.17
C HIS A 284 -1.02 16.41 5.17
N ARG A 285 -0.78 15.13 4.87
CA ARG A 285 -0.99 14.03 5.84
C ARG A 285 -0.10 14.13 7.09
N ASN A 286 0.83 15.09 7.12
CA ASN A 286 1.63 15.44 8.29
C ASN A 286 1.11 16.68 9.05
N GLU A 287 0.05 17.36 8.59
CA GLU A 287 -0.41 18.63 9.20
C GLU A 287 -1.57 18.48 10.21
N ASP A 288 -2.24 17.33 10.29
CA ASP A 288 -3.30 17.12 11.30
C ASP A 288 -3.50 15.63 11.67
N PRO A 289 -2.89 15.14 12.77
CA PRO A 289 -3.29 13.88 13.38
C PRO A 289 -4.55 14.13 14.22
N ARG A 290 -5.73 13.85 13.66
CA ARG A 290 -6.95 13.78 14.46
C ARG A 290 -6.90 12.64 15.46
#